data_AF-A0A0A2KWZ7-F1
#
_entry.id   AF-A0A0A2KWZ7-F1
#
_cell.length_a   1.000
_cell.length_b   1.000
_cell.length_c   1.000
_cell.angle_alpha   90.00
_cell.angle_beta   90.00
_cell.angle_gamma   90.00
#
_symmetry.space_group_name_H-M   'P 1'
#
loop_
_entity.id
_entity.type
_entity.pdbx_description
1 polymer ?
#
loop_
_entity_poly.entity_id
_entity_poly.type
_entity_poly.pdbx_seq_one_letter_code
_entity_poly.pdbx_strand_id
1 'polypeptide(L)'
;MYRIRDSLLSPSLKGFPYIGELDSVSYSQEDVRQCLARGEFKEVRGAAFYNRTGIVSDRYCNCGDGVDSLEGYTRDIWYIYFQLSLHTSYETPEYDRLVLDIIRI
;
A
#
# COMPACT_ATOMS: atom_id res chain seq x y z
N MET A 1 -29.19 -14.65 -20.12
CA MET A 1 -28.18 -13.58 -19.97
C MET A 1 -28.32 -12.74 -18.69
N TYR A 2 -29.13 -13.14 -17.69
CA TYR A 2 -29.26 -12.38 -16.42
C TYR A 2 -28.29 -12.83 -15.31
N ARG A 3 -27.87 -14.10 -15.30
CA ARG A 3 -27.00 -14.65 -14.24
C ARG A 3 -25.58 -14.06 -14.15
N ILE A 4 -25.06 -13.50 -15.24
CA ILE A 4 -23.68 -12.95 -15.27
C ILE A 4 -23.62 -11.58 -14.57
N ARG A 5 -24.66 -10.76 -14.70
CA ARG A 5 -24.72 -9.44 -14.03
C ARG A 5 -24.82 -9.58 -12.51
N ASP A 6 -25.59 -10.54 -12.02
CA ASP A 6 -25.79 -10.74 -10.58
C ASP A 6 -24.52 -11.27 -9.89
N SER A 7 -23.70 -12.08 -10.59
CA SER A 7 -22.38 -12.50 -10.07
C SER A 7 -21.37 -11.36 -9.97
N LEU A 8 -21.51 -10.30 -10.77
CA LEU A 8 -20.63 -9.12 -10.71
C LEU A 8 -21.06 -8.10 -9.63
N LEU A 9 -22.30 -8.20 -9.16
CA LEU A 9 -22.88 -7.32 -8.13
C LEU A 9 -22.93 -7.96 -6.74
N SER A 10 -22.56 -9.24 -6.65
CA SER A 10 -22.30 -9.90 -5.38
C SER A 10 -21.01 -9.29 -4.81
N PRO A 11 -20.97 -8.79 -3.56
CA PRO A 11 -19.68 -8.53 -2.93
C PRO A 11 -18.94 -9.86 -2.96
N SER A 12 -17.87 -9.94 -3.76
CA SER A 12 -16.95 -11.07 -3.71
C SER A 12 -16.62 -11.25 -2.24
N LEU A 13 -17.03 -12.39 -1.69
CA LEU A 13 -16.97 -12.65 -0.27
C LEU A 13 -15.50 -12.58 0.06
N LYS A 14 -15.08 -11.42 0.61
CA LYS A 14 -13.72 -11.11 0.97
C LYS A 14 -13.21 -12.33 1.72
N GLY A 15 -12.37 -13.12 1.06
CA GLY A 15 -11.83 -14.33 1.67
C GLY A 15 -11.23 -13.87 2.98
N PHE A 16 -11.58 -14.53 4.09
CA PHE A 16 -10.99 -14.17 5.38
C PHE A 16 -9.48 -14.10 5.18
N PRO A 17 -8.82 -12.97 5.49
CA PRO A 17 -7.39 -12.86 5.32
C PRO A 17 -6.76 -14.04 6.04
N TYR A 18 -5.92 -14.79 5.33
CA TYR A 18 -5.26 -15.95 5.91
C TYR A 18 -4.47 -15.44 7.13
N ILE A 19 -4.45 -16.18 8.24
CA ILE A 19 -3.78 -15.72 9.48
C ILE A 19 -2.32 -15.30 9.21
N GLY A 20 -1.64 -16.01 8.28
CA GLY A 20 -0.28 -15.63 7.84
C GLY A 20 -0.18 -14.32 7.06
N GLU A 21 -1.25 -13.87 6.40
CA GLU A 21 -1.32 -12.56 5.74
C GLU A 21 -1.44 -11.43 6.77
N LEU A 22 -2.24 -11.62 7.83
CA LEU A 22 -2.36 -10.71 8.97
C LEU A 22 -1.04 -10.57 9.73
N ASP A 23 -0.37 -11.69 10.02
CA ASP A 23 0.93 -11.68 10.69
C ASP A 23 1.99 -10.98 9.83
N SER A 24 2.04 -11.25 8.52
CA SER A 24 2.99 -10.60 7.61
C SER A 24 2.82 -9.08 7.53
N VAL A 25 1.57 -8.59 7.59
CA VAL A 25 1.25 -7.16 7.62
C VAL A 25 1.68 -6.54 8.96
N SER A 26 1.48 -7.24 10.07
CA SER A 26 1.92 -6.77 11.38
C SER A 26 3.44 -6.62 11.46
N TYR A 27 4.21 -7.58 10.93
CA TYR A 27 5.67 -7.49 10.85
C TYR A 27 6.13 -6.35 9.93
N SER A 28 5.46 -6.17 8.79
CA SER A 28 5.71 -5.06 7.84
C SER A 28 5.54 -3.69 8.50
N GLN A 29 4.52 -3.51 9.34
CA GLN A 29 4.26 -2.24 10.03
C GLN A 29 5.27 -1.94 11.14
N GLU A 30 5.63 -2.94 11.95
CA GLU A 30 6.62 -2.76 13.00
C GLU A 30 7.99 -2.42 12.42
N ASP A 31 8.39 -3.08 11.34
CA ASP A 31 9.64 -2.79 10.62
C ASP A 31 9.67 -1.33 10.12
N VAL A 32 8.57 -0.86 9.51
CA VAL A 32 8.44 0.55 9.12
C VAL A 32 8.63 1.50 10.30
N ARG A 33 8.01 1.22 11.45
CA ARG A 33 8.16 2.06 12.65
C ARG A 33 9.59 2.08 13.15
N GLN A 34 10.28 0.94 13.14
CA GLN A 34 11.68 0.85 13.58
C GLN A 34 12.63 1.59 12.64
N CYS A 35 12.48 1.46 11.32
CA CYS A 35 13.26 2.19 10.33
C CYS A 35 13.07 3.71 10.48
N LEU A 36 11.83 4.17 10.70
CA LEU A 36 11.55 5.59 10.95
C LEU A 36 12.17 6.08 12.26
N ALA A 37 12.12 5.28 13.32
CA ALA A 37 12.78 5.62 14.58
C ALA A 37 14.31 5.74 14.45
N ARG A 38 14.91 5.06 13.46
CA ARG A 38 16.34 5.18 13.09
C ARG A 38 16.64 6.34 12.14
N GLY A 39 15.61 7.03 11.64
CA GLY A 39 15.75 8.13 10.68
C GLY A 39 15.92 7.70 9.23
N GLU A 40 15.59 6.45 8.89
CA GLU A 40 15.72 5.86 7.54
C GLU A 40 14.55 6.28 6.62
N PHE A 41 14.21 7.57 6.63
CA PHE A 41 13.01 8.12 5.96
C PHE A 41 13.05 7.91 4.44
N LYS A 42 14.23 8.03 3.83
CA LYS A 42 14.40 7.94 2.38
C LYS A 42 14.20 6.51 1.90
N GLU A 43 14.71 5.55 2.64
CA GLU A 43 14.59 4.12 2.40
C GLU A 43 13.14 3.69 2.54
N VAL A 44 12.46 4.11 3.61
CA VAL A 44 11.05 3.83 3.86
C VAL A 44 10.16 4.44 2.77
N ARG A 45 10.41 5.70 2.35
CA ARG A 45 9.71 6.33 1.22
C ARG A 45 9.95 5.56 -0.08
N GLY A 46 11.18 5.14 -0.35
CA GLY A 46 11.52 4.34 -1.52
C GLY A 46 10.81 2.98 -1.54
N ALA A 47 10.64 2.35 -0.38
CA ALA A 47 9.91 1.09 -0.26
C ALA A 47 8.41 1.23 -0.58
N ALA A 48 7.79 2.38 -0.28
CA ALA A 48 6.43 2.67 -0.72
C ALA A 48 6.39 2.95 -2.24
N PHE A 49 7.16 3.94 -2.70
CA PHE A 49 7.02 4.48 -4.05
C PHE A 49 7.58 3.59 -5.17
N TYR A 50 8.76 2.99 -5.00
CA TYR A 50 9.38 2.21 -6.08
C TYR A 50 9.02 0.74 -6.01
N ASN A 51 8.94 0.17 -4.80
CA ASN A 51 8.72 -1.26 -4.63
C ASN A 51 7.23 -1.59 -4.63
N ARG A 52 6.49 -1.17 -3.59
CA ARG A 52 5.09 -1.57 -3.43
C ARG A 52 4.19 -1.01 -4.52
N THR A 53 4.32 0.28 -4.88
CA THR A 53 3.56 0.85 -6.01
C THR A 53 3.90 0.13 -7.32
N GLY A 54 5.17 -0.18 -7.57
CA GLY A 54 5.59 -0.93 -8.76
C GLY A 54 4.92 -2.32 -8.85
N ILE A 55 4.86 -3.06 -7.74
CA ILE A 55 4.16 -4.34 -7.65
C ILE A 55 2.67 -4.17 -7.95
N VAL A 56 2.01 -3.18 -7.32
CA VAL A 56 0.57 -2.94 -7.53
C VAL A 56 0.28 -2.58 -8.99
N SER A 57 1.06 -1.67 -9.57
CA SER A 57 0.90 -1.26 -10.97
C SER A 57 1.11 -2.41 -11.95
N ASP A 58 2.15 -3.23 -11.77
CA ASP A 58 2.43 -4.37 -12.64
C ASP A 58 1.33 -5.43 -12.54
N ARG A 59 0.95 -5.82 -11.32
CA ARG A 59 -0.09 -6.83 -11.10
C ARG A 59 -1.46 -6.39 -11.61
N TYR A 60 -1.83 -5.13 -11.38
CA TYR A 60 -3.10 -4.60 -11.86
C TYR A 60 -3.12 -4.47 -13.39
N CYS A 61 -2.10 -3.83 -13.97
CA CYS A 61 -2.11 -3.49 -15.40
C CYS A 61 -1.71 -4.66 -16.31
N ASN A 62 -0.74 -5.49 -15.90
CA ASN A 62 -0.14 -6.53 -16.75
C ASN A 62 -0.65 -7.94 -16.42
N CYS A 63 -0.91 -8.24 -15.14
CA CYS A 63 -1.45 -9.56 -14.74
C CYS A 63 -2.99 -9.59 -14.73
N GLY A 64 -3.65 -8.44 -14.62
CA GLY A 64 -5.11 -8.32 -14.56
C GLY A 64 -5.70 -8.69 -13.20
N ASP A 65 -4.89 -8.58 -12.14
CA ASP A 65 -5.35 -8.86 -10.78
C ASP A 65 -6.42 -7.86 -10.33
N GLY A 66 -7.49 -8.38 -9.72
CA GLY A 66 -8.57 -7.55 -9.20
C GLY A 66 -8.15 -6.72 -7.99
N VAL A 67 -8.76 -5.55 -7.81
CA VAL A 67 -8.45 -4.60 -6.73
C VAL A 67 -8.50 -5.26 -5.34
N ASP A 68 -9.47 -6.16 -5.11
CA ASP A 68 -9.60 -6.88 -3.84
C ASP A 68 -8.34 -7.69 -3.49
N SER A 69 -7.68 -8.29 -4.49
CA SER A 69 -6.44 -9.07 -4.28
C SER A 69 -5.21 -8.21 -4.01
N LEU A 70 -5.30 -6.90 -4.28
CA LEU A 70 -4.22 -5.92 -4.09
C LEU A 70 -4.43 -5.05 -2.84
N GLU A 71 -5.49 -5.30 -2.07
CA GLU A 71 -5.82 -4.50 -0.89
C GLU A 71 -4.68 -4.50 0.13
N GLY A 72 -4.05 -5.66 0.36
CA GLY A 72 -2.92 -5.78 1.30
C GLY A 72 -1.77 -4.84 0.94
N TYR A 73 -1.34 -4.84 -0.32
CA TYR A 73 -0.30 -3.94 -0.82
C TYR A 73 -0.73 -2.47 -0.74
N THR A 74 -1.96 -2.18 -1.15
CA THR A 74 -2.51 -0.81 -1.12
C THR A 74 -2.54 -0.27 0.31
N ARG A 75 -3.01 -1.08 1.27
CA ARG A 75 -3.04 -0.72 2.69
C ARG A 75 -1.64 -0.47 3.25
N ASP A 76 -0.66 -1.29 2.88
CA ASP A 76 0.73 -1.12 3.30
C ASP A 76 1.34 0.18 2.75
N ILE A 77 1.08 0.50 1.47
CA ILE A 77 1.51 1.77 0.87
C ILE A 77 0.96 2.96 1.66
N TRP A 78 -0.35 2.96 1.94
CA TRP A 78 -0.98 4.03 2.71
C TRP A 78 -0.46 4.12 4.14
N TYR A 79 -0.21 2.99 4.80
CA TYR A 79 0.38 2.96 6.13
C TYR A 79 1.75 3.65 6.15
N ILE A 80 2.60 3.39 5.15
CA ILE A 80 3.93 3.99 5.07
C ILE A 80 3.84 5.50 4.86
N TYR A 81 3.02 5.97 3.92
CA TYR A 81 2.85 7.41 3.71
C TYR A 81 2.26 8.10 4.94
N PHE A 82 1.31 7.46 5.63
CA PHE A 82 0.79 7.95 6.90
C PHE A 82 1.91 8.11 7.92
N GLN A 83 2.72 7.07 8.16
CA GLN A 83 3.83 7.17 9.11
C GLN A 83 4.86 8.23 8.70
N LEU A 84 5.23 8.32 7.42
CA LEU A 84 6.14 9.35 6.91
C LEU A 84 5.59 10.76 7.13
N SER A 85 4.29 10.96 6.92
CA SER A 85 3.64 12.27 7.12
C SER A 85 3.69 12.72 8.59
N LEU A 86 3.62 11.79 9.55
CA LEU A 86 3.76 12.12 10.97
C LEU A 86 5.17 12.59 11.36
N HIS A 87 6.19 12.19 10.58
CA HIS A 87 7.59 12.50 10.84
C HIS A 87 8.14 13.60 9.92
N THR A 88 7.31 14.15 9.02
CA THR A 88 7.74 15.16 8.04
C THR A 88 7.02 16.47 8.27
N SER A 89 7.77 17.54 8.51
CA SER A 89 7.18 18.89 8.65
C SER A 89 6.74 19.44 7.30
N TYR A 90 5.58 20.10 7.27
CA TYR A 90 5.02 20.70 6.05
C TYR A 90 5.88 21.83 5.45
N GLU A 91 6.81 22.39 6.23
CA GLU A 91 7.71 23.47 5.80
C GLU A 91 8.97 22.96 5.08
N THR A 92 9.09 21.63 4.92
CA THR A 92 10.28 21.00 4.36
C THR A 92 10.03 20.49 2.93
N PRO A 93 11.04 20.51 2.04
CA PRO A 93 10.89 19.97 0.69
C PRO A 93 10.62 18.45 0.69
N GLU A 94 10.89 17.76 1.80
CA GLU A 94 10.52 16.37 2.04
C GLU A 94 9.00 16.18 2.03
N TYR A 95 8.23 17.16 2.51
CA TYR A 95 6.77 17.13 2.45
C TYR A 95 6.26 17.16 1.01
N ASP A 96 6.76 18.10 0.19
CA ASP A 96 6.40 18.21 -1.22
C ASP A 96 6.71 16.92 -1.97
N ARG A 97 7.84 16.31 -1.66
CA ARG A 97 8.26 15.01 -2.19
C ARG A 97 7.30 13.88 -1.82
N LEU A 98 6.77 13.83 -0.60
CA LEU A 98 5.76 12.84 -0.21
C LEU A 98 4.46 13.06 -0.97
N VAL A 99 4.00 14.31 -1.06
CA VAL A 99 2.77 14.66 -1.78
C VAL A 99 2.88 14.29 -3.27
N LEU A 100 4.00 14.62 -3.91
CA LEU A 100 4.24 14.30 -5.32
C LEU A 100 4.30 12.80 -5.57
N ASP A 101 4.82 12.01 -4.64
CA ASP A 101 4.81 10.55 -4.78
C ASP A 101 3.38 10.01 -4.75
N ILE A 102 2.56 10.45 -3.79
CA ILE A 102 1.17 10.01 -3.66
C ILE A 102 0.34 10.35 -4.91
N ILE A 103 0.52 11.56 -5.46
CA ILE A 103 -0.22 12.01 -6.67
C ILE A 103 0.20 11.23 -7.93
N ARG A 104 1.38 10.60 -7.93
CA ARG A 104 1.94 9.86 -9.07
C ARG A 104 1.62 8.36 -9.07
N ILE A 105 0.94 7.86 -8.03
CA ILE A 105 0.42 6.49 -7.96
C ILE A 105 -0.79 6.38 -8.88
#